data_AF-A0A1R4JTS5-F1
#
_entry.id   AF-A0A1R4JTS5-F1
#
_cell.length_a   1.000
_cell.length_b   1.000
_cell.length_c   1.000
_cell.angle_alpha   90.00
_cell.angle_beta   90.00
_cell.angle_gamma   90.00
#
_symmetry.space_group_name_H-M   'P 1'
#
loop_
_entity.id
_entity.type
_entity.pdbx_description
1 polymer ?
#
loop_
_entity_poly.entity_id
_entity_poly.type
_entity_poly.pdbx_seq_one_letter_code
_entity_poly.pdbx_strand_id
1 'polypeptide(L)'
;MTTTRQTKQTYSQLIHNHMLEGKSISNMEAYDQYGMTCFLQRVSDLRAAGVVIQDEMVTQNGKRFKRYWIDQPAPQAAEGV
;
A
#
# COMPACT_ATOMS: atom_id res chain seq x y z
N MET A 1 -1.67 -22.65 25.20
CA MET A 1 -2.25 -22.73 23.85
C MET A 1 -2.66 -21.31 23.47
N THR A 2 -1.84 -20.57 22.71
CA THR A 2 -2.14 -19.17 22.37
C THR A 2 -2.28 -19.03 20.86
N THR A 3 -3.54 -19.10 20.45
CA THR A 3 -4.20 -18.54 19.28
C THR A 3 -3.30 -18.19 18.09
N THR A 4 -3.36 -19.05 17.06
CA THR A 4 -3.01 -18.72 15.68
C THR A 4 -3.64 -17.37 15.32
N ARG A 5 -2.83 -16.30 15.22
CA ARG A 5 -3.25 -15.02 14.63
C ARG A 5 -3.63 -15.31 13.19
N GLN A 6 -4.92 -15.50 12.95
CA GLN A 6 -5.50 -15.64 11.64
C GLN A 6 -5.07 -14.41 10.83
N THR A 7 -4.13 -14.58 9.89
CA THR A 7 -3.62 -13.52 9.03
C THR A 7 -4.67 -13.19 7.97
N LYS A 8 -5.79 -12.58 8.41
CA LYS A 8 -6.72 -11.93 7.51
C LYS A 8 -5.91 -10.82 6.86
N GLN A 9 -5.52 -10.98 5.58
CA GLN A 9 -4.77 -9.98 4.85
C GLN A 9 -5.49 -8.64 5.02
N THR A 10 -4.86 -7.73 5.74
CA THR A 10 -5.41 -6.40 5.95
C THR A 10 -5.26 -5.65 4.63
N TYR A 11 -6.13 -4.67 4.39
CA TYR A 11 -5.99 -3.82 3.22
C TYR A 11 -4.60 -3.16 3.12
N SER A 12 -3.94 -2.89 4.25
CA SER A 12 -2.54 -2.44 4.29
C SER A 12 -1.61 -3.45 3.59
N GLN A 13 -1.78 -4.75 3.83
CA GLN A 13 -1.00 -5.82 3.18
C GLN A 13 -1.31 -5.96 1.69
N LEU A 14 -2.57 -5.83 1.28
CA LEU A 14 -2.95 -5.86 -0.15
C LEU A 14 -2.31 -4.70 -0.91
N ILE A 15 -2.41 -3.48 -0.36
CA ILE A 15 -1.79 -2.28 -0.93
C ILE A 15 -0.27 -2.42 -0.95
N HIS A 16 0.32 -2.92 0.15
CA HIS A 16 1.75 -3.15 0.23
C HIS A 16 2.22 -4.13 -0.84
N ASN A 17 1.57 -5.30 -0.96
CA ASN A 17 1.91 -6.30 -1.96
C ASN A 17 1.75 -5.75 -3.39
N HIS A 18 0.67 -5.02 -3.67
CA HIS A 18 0.46 -4.38 -4.97
C HIS A 18 1.60 -3.41 -5.31
N MET A 19 2.02 -2.59 -4.34
CA MET A 19 3.13 -1.66 -4.53
C MET A 19 4.51 -2.36 -4.61
N LEU A 20 4.69 -3.47 -3.90
CA LEU A 20 5.88 -4.32 -3.97
C LEU A 20 6.06 -5.00 -5.33
N GLU A 21 4.96 -5.31 -6.04
CA GLU A 21 5.00 -5.78 -7.43
C GLU A 21 5.50 -4.70 -8.42
N GLY A 22 5.92 -3.53 -7.93
CA GLY A 22 6.37 -2.39 -8.75
C GLY A 22 5.22 -1.61 -9.37
N LYS A 23 3.97 -1.86 -8.94
CA LYS A 23 2.79 -1.17 -9.46
C LYS A 23 2.50 0.06 -8.60
N SER A 24 2.39 1.20 -9.25
CA SER A 24 1.92 2.42 -8.61
C SER A 24 0.40 2.42 -8.51
N ILE A 25 -0.16 2.80 -7.36
CA ILE A 25 -1.59 2.83 -7.14
C ILE A 25 -2.06 4.25 -6.79
N SER A 26 -3.23 4.63 -7.29
CA SER A 26 -3.87 5.93 -6.97
C SER A 26 -5.10 5.71 -6.11
N ASN A 27 -5.57 6.74 -5.41
CA ASN A 27 -6.74 6.62 -4.54
C ASN A 27 -7.97 6.03 -5.27
N MET A 28 -8.24 6.51 -6.50
CA MET A 28 -9.31 5.99 -7.35
C MET A 28 -9.11 4.52 -7.75
N GLU A 29 -7.87 4.12 -8.06
CA GLU A 29 -7.56 2.73 -8.42
C GLU A 29 -7.70 1.80 -7.21
N ALA A 30 -7.31 2.26 -6.02
CA ALA A 30 -7.52 1.52 -4.79
C ALA A 30 -9.01 1.35 -4.45
N TYR A 31 -9.82 2.36 -4.73
CA TYR A 31 -11.27 2.28 -4.60
C TYR A 31 -11.87 1.29 -5.61
N ASP A 32 -11.44 1.33 -6.87
CA ASP A 32 -11.95 0.45 -7.92
C ASP A 32 -11.53 -1.02 -7.72
N GLN A 33 -10.23 -1.29 -7.47
CA GLN A 33 -9.70 -2.65 -7.34
C GLN A 33 -10.03 -3.30 -5.99
N TYR A 34 -10.03 -2.52 -4.90
CA TYR A 34 -10.14 -3.05 -3.54
C TYR A 34 -11.36 -2.56 -2.77
N GLY A 35 -12.19 -1.69 -3.36
CA GLY A 35 -13.34 -1.08 -2.66
C GLY A 35 -12.93 -0.16 -1.51
N MET A 36 -11.67 0.30 -1.48
CA MET A 36 -11.11 0.97 -0.32
C MET A 36 -11.27 2.49 -0.38
N THR A 37 -12.08 3.04 0.53
CA THR A 37 -12.26 4.49 0.71
C THR A 37 -11.19 5.13 1.61
N CYS A 38 -10.59 4.35 2.52
CA CYS A 38 -9.61 4.82 3.49
C CYS A 38 -8.16 4.56 3.07
N PHE A 39 -7.86 4.64 1.77
CA PHE A 39 -6.52 4.35 1.22
C PHE A 39 -5.42 5.23 1.86
N LEU A 40 -5.68 6.54 2.00
CA LEU A 40 -4.72 7.49 2.59
C LEU A 40 -4.34 7.12 4.03
N GLN A 41 -5.30 6.65 4.82
CA GLN A 41 -5.04 6.23 6.20
C GLN A 41 -4.09 5.03 6.24
N ARG A 42 -4.26 4.08 5.32
CA ARG A 42 -3.40 2.88 5.21
C ARG A 42 -2.00 3.22 4.76
N VAL A 43 -1.86 4.15 3.82
CA VAL A 43 -0.54 4.68 3.41
C VAL A 43 0.16 5.35 4.60
N SER A 44 -0.56 6.15 5.40
CA SER A 44 0.03 6.76 6.60
C SER A 44 0.43 5.72 7.66
N ASP A 45 -0.39 4.68 7.86
CA ASP A 45 -0.09 3.55 8.76
C ASP A 45 1.16 2.79 8.31
N LEU A 46 1.28 2.52 7.01
CA LEU A 46 2.46 1.90 6.41
C LEU A 46 3.71 2.78 6.57
N ARG A 47 3.59 4.10 6.37
CA ARG A 47 4.70 5.04 6.64
C ARG A 47 5.11 5.04 8.11
N ALA A 48 4.14 4.99 9.03
CA ALA A 48 4.41 4.88 10.46
C ALA A 48 5.06 3.53 10.85
N ALA A 49 4.73 2.46 10.10
CA ALA A 49 5.38 1.15 10.23
C ALA A 49 6.79 1.09 9.63
N GLY A 50 7.28 2.17 9.01
CA GLY A 50 8.61 2.26 8.42
C GLY A 50 8.69 1.95 6.92
N VAL A 51 7.54 1.80 6.25
CA VAL A 51 7.51 1.60 4.78
C VAL A 51 7.69 2.94 4.08
N VAL A 52 8.69 3.03 3.20
CA VAL A 52 8.95 4.22 2.40
C VAL A 52 8.02 4.24 1.19
N ILE A 53 6.87 4.90 1.35
CA ILE A 53 5.91 5.12 0.26
C ILE A 53 6.13 6.51 -0.31
N GLN A 54 6.45 6.56 -1.60
CA GLN A 54 6.57 7.77 -2.39
C GLN A 54 5.18 8.20 -2.90
N ASP A 55 4.96 9.51 -3.00
CA ASP A 55 3.75 10.07 -3.60
C ASP A 55 4.07 11.18 -4.60
N GLU A 56 3.37 11.19 -5.74
CA GLU A 56 3.48 12.22 -6.78
C GLU A 56 2.09 12.65 -7.26
N MET A 57 1.96 13.94 -7.56
CA MET A 57 0.79 14.45 -8.27
C MET A 57 0.94 14.23 -9.77
N VAL A 58 0.16 13.29 -10.29
CA VAL A 58 0.06 12.99 -11.71
C VAL A 58 -1.13 13.74 -12.29
N THR A 59 -0.91 14.39 -13.44
CA THR A 59 -1.99 14.98 -14.24
C THR A 59 -2.21 14.10 -15.45
N GLN A 60 -3.33 13.38 -15.51
CA GLN A 60 -3.68 12.53 -16.65
C GLN A 60 -5.10 12.87 -17.11
N ASN A 61 -5.26 13.04 -18.42
CA ASN A 61 -6.53 13.35 -19.06
C ASN A 61 -7.24 14.59 -18.50
N GLY A 62 -6.46 15.64 -18.16
CA GLY A 62 -6.96 16.88 -17.56
C GLY A 62 -7.33 16.79 -16.08
N LYS A 63 -7.22 15.60 -15.45
CA LYS A 63 -7.48 15.39 -14.02
C LYS A 63 -6.17 15.22 -13.26
N ARG A 64 -6.10 15.85 -12.09
CA ARG A 64 -4.97 15.73 -11.15
C ARG A 64 -5.30 14.72 -10.07
N PHE A 65 -4.45 13.71 -9.89
CA PHE A 65 -4.58 12.74 -8.81
C PHE A 65 -3.22 12.43 -8.20
N LYS A 66 -3.23 11.99 -6.94
CA LYS A 66 -2.03 11.48 -6.29
C LYS A 66 -1.84 10.00 -6.62
N ARG A 67 -0.63 9.66 -7.06
CA ARG A 67 -0.16 8.32 -7.29
C ARG A 67 0.89 7.97 -6.24
N TYR A 68 0.83 6.74 -5.74
CA TYR A 68 1.67 6.24 -4.66
C TYR A 68 2.39 4.98 -5.13
N TRP A 69 3.66 4.84 -4.77
CA TRP A 69 4.44 3.64 -5.07
C TRP A 69 5.54 3.42 -4.03
N ILE A 70 6.14 2.24 -4.06
CA ILE A 70 7.30 1.89 -3.24
C ILE A 70 8.48 1.74 -4.20
N ASP A 71 9.48 2.60 -4.06
CA ASP A 71 10.67 2.63 -4.95
C ASP A 71 11.66 1.51 -4.63
N GLN A 72 11.87 1.28 -3.33
CA GLN A 72 12.56 0.09 -2.83
C GLN A 72 11.60 -0.67 -1.94
N PRO A 73 11.34 -1.97 -2.22
CA PRO A 73 10.76 -2.81 -1.19
C PRO A 73 11.69 -2.67 0.01
N ALA A 74 11.19 -2.10 1.12
CA ALA A 74 11.93 -2.16 2.37
C ALA A 74 12.36 -3.63 2.52
N PRO A 75 13.62 -3.92 2.89
CA PRO A 75 14.03 -5.29 3.11
C PRO A 75 13.14 -5.79 4.24
N GLN A 76 12.03 -6.43 3.87
CA GLN A 76 11.12 -7.08 4.76
C GLN A 76 12.04 -8.09 5.42
N ALA A 77 12.35 -7.87 6.70
CA ALA A 77 13.11 -8.80 7.48
C ALA A 77 12.54 -10.17 7.16
N ALA A 78 13.36 -10.97 6.49
CA ALA A 78 13.10 -12.37 6.28
C ALA A 78 13.11 -12.99 7.68
N GLU A 79 11.98 -12.94 8.36
CA GLU A 79 11.60 -13.90 9.40
C GLU A 79 11.15 -15.13 8.58
N GLY A 80 12.00 -16.06 8.15
CA GLY A 80 13.23 -16.48 8.80
C GLY A 80 12.90 -17.39 9.97
N VAL A 81 12.57 -18.64 9.61
CA VAL A 81 12.46 -19.90 10.38
C VAL A 81 11.26 -20.14 11.31
#